data_AF-A0A9E4F1R6-F1
#
_entry.id   AF-A0A9E4F1R6-F1
#
_cell.length_a   1.000
_cell.length_b   1.000
_cell.length_c   1.000
_cell.angle_alpha   90.00
_cell.angle_beta   90.00
_cell.angle_gamma   90.00
#
_symmetry.space_group_name_H-M   'P 1'
#
loop_
_entity.id
_entity.type
_entity.pdbx_description
1 polymer ?
#
loop_
_entity_poly.entity_id
_entity_poly.type
_entity_poly.pdbx_seq_one_letter_code
_entity_poly.pdbx_strand_id
1 'polypeptide(L)'
;LAMLRIERSASPTLAWGILLHDVGKPVTYTESDRIRFNGHDKVGAQMSADICERLRMPRAQASRIHELVANHMRFMHVEKMREARLKRFLREPYFEELLELHRVDCLASHG
;
A
#
# COMPACT_ATOMS: atom_id res chain seq x y z
N LEU A 1 12.28 11.62 6.87
CA LEU A 1 11.84 12.98 6.40
C LEU A 1 10.90 12.93 5.19
N ALA A 2 10.92 11.90 4.33
CA ALA A 2 10.04 11.80 3.15
C ALA A 2 8.53 11.69 3.48
N MET A 3 8.16 10.94 4.52
CA MET A 3 6.78 10.81 5.00
C MET A 3 6.15 12.16 5.43
N LEU A 4 6.97 13.15 5.79
CA LEU A 4 6.54 14.51 6.16
C LEU A 4 6.36 15.44 4.95
N ARG A 5 6.63 14.97 3.72
CA ARG A 5 6.48 15.72 2.47
C ARG A 5 5.25 15.27 1.66
N ILE A 6 4.28 14.64 2.31
CA ILE A 6 2.96 14.44 1.73
C ILE A 6 2.31 15.82 1.64
N GLU A 7 1.83 16.20 0.45
CA GLU A 7 1.13 17.48 0.30
C GLU A 7 -0.06 17.55 1.25
N ARG A 8 -0.33 18.73 1.82
CA ARG A 8 -1.48 18.95 2.72
C ARG A 8 -2.84 18.62 2.06
N SER A 9 -2.88 18.47 0.75
CA SER A 9 -4.01 18.11 -0.10
C SER A 9 -4.23 16.61 -0.28
N ALA A 10 -3.38 15.74 0.29
CA ALA A 10 -3.54 14.30 0.14
C ALA A 10 -4.92 13.82 0.61
N SER A 11 -5.52 12.90 -0.15
CA SER A 11 -6.78 12.30 0.23
C SER A 11 -6.64 11.58 1.58
N PRO A 12 -7.69 11.54 2.42
CA PRO A 12 -7.66 10.75 3.64
C PRO A 12 -7.29 9.28 3.39
N THR A 13 -7.74 8.71 2.28
CA THR A 13 -7.46 7.33 1.88
C THR A 13 -5.98 7.11 1.56
N LEU A 14 -5.32 8.05 0.88
CA LEU A 14 -3.88 7.99 0.63
C LEU A 14 -3.08 8.12 1.92
N ALA A 15 -3.45 9.05 2.81
CA ALA A 15 -2.77 9.21 4.09
C ALA A 15 -2.82 7.93 4.95
N TRP A 16 -4.00 7.30 5.03
CA TRP A 16 -4.16 6.01 5.70
C TRP A 16 -3.45 4.88 4.97
N GLY A 17 -3.48 4.85 3.64
CA GLY A 17 -2.74 3.88 2.83
C GLY A 17 -1.24 3.94 3.12
N ILE A 18 -0.65 5.14 3.15
CA ILE A 18 0.76 5.34 3.50
C ILE A 18 1.05 4.91 4.94
N LEU A 19 0.18 5.24 5.90
CA LEU A 19 0.36 4.83 7.28
C LEU A 19 0.32 3.31 7.47
N LEU A 20 -0.49 2.60 6.66
CA LEU A 20 -0.79 1.18 6.86
C LEU A 20 -0.14 0.24 5.83
N HIS A 21 0.55 0.72 4.79
CA HIS A 21 1.03 -0.11 3.68
C HIS A 21 1.83 -1.33 4.15
N ASP A 22 2.63 -1.17 5.20
CA ASP A 22 3.50 -2.20 5.76
C ASP A 22 3.01 -2.80 7.08
N VAL A 23 1.75 -2.56 7.47
CA VAL A 23 1.21 -3.00 8.78
C VAL A 23 1.30 -4.52 8.97
N GLY A 24 1.35 -5.29 7.89
CA GLY A 24 1.50 -6.75 7.90
C GLY A 24 2.93 -7.25 8.14
N LYS A 25 3.97 -6.40 8.09
CA LYS A 25 5.37 -6.83 8.25
C LYS A 25 5.63 -7.55 9.59
N PRO A 26 5.23 -7.03 10.77
CA PRO A 26 5.57 -7.66 12.05
C PRO A 26 5.03 -9.09 12.17
N VAL A 27 3.82 -9.34 11.69
CA VAL A 27 3.15 -10.66 11.79
C VAL A 27 3.61 -11.65 10.72
N THR A 28 4.23 -11.18 9.64
CA THR A 28 4.79 -12.01 8.56
C THR A 28 6.31 -12.11 8.61
N TYR A 29 6.93 -11.57 9.67
CA TYR A 29 8.35 -11.65 9.89
C TYR A 29 8.80 -13.10 10.01
N THR A 30 9.80 -13.44 9.21
CA THR A 30 10.50 -14.71 9.28
C THR A 30 11.99 -14.45 9.17
N GLU A 31 12.77 -15.11 10.02
CA GLU A 31 14.22 -15.04 10.02
C GLU A 31 14.79 -16.45 9.89
N SER A 32 15.54 -16.67 8.81
CA SER A 32 16.29 -17.90 8.57
C SER A 32 17.66 -17.52 8.02
N ASP A 33 17.89 -17.67 6.71
CA ASP A 33 19.09 -17.18 6.01
C ASP A 33 19.12 -15.65 5.89
N ARG A 34 17.93 -15.04 5.82
CA ARG A 34 17.70 -13.59 5.78
C ARG A 34 16.33 -13.27 6.34
N ILE A 35 16.15 -12.01 6.71
CA ILE A 35 14.86 -11.46 7.12
C ILE A 35 13.92 -11.39 5.91
N ARG A 36 12.68 -11.85 6.08
CA ARG A 36 11.64 -11.83 5.05
C ARG A 36 10.28 -11.47 5.65
N PHE A 37 9.44 -10.88 4.79
CA PHE A 37 8.07 -10.46 5.09
C PHE A 37 7.13 -11.01 4.00
N ASN A 38 7.12 -12.31 3.81
CA ASN A 38 6.40 -12.91 2.69
C ASN A 38 4.88 -12.76 2.88
N GLY A 39 4.19 -12.17 1.91
CA GLY A 39 2.74 -11.96 1.96
C GLY A 39 2.26 -10.86 2.91
N HIS A 40 3.17 -9.98 3.36
CA HIS A 40 2.84 -8.87 4.26
C HIS A 40 1.81 -7.90 3.66
N ASP A 41 1.78 -7.75 2.34
CA ASP A 41 0.79 -6.97 1.60
C ASP A 41 -0.62 -7.54 1.78
N LYS A 42 -0.79 -8.86 1.60
CA LYS A 42 -2.09 -9.53 1.78
C LYS A 42 -2.55 -9.53 3.24
N VAL A 43 -1.65 -9.83 4.17
CA VAL A 43 -1.96 -9.81 5.60
C VAL A 43 -2.24 -8.39 6.07
N GLY A 44 -1.43 -7.43 5.62
CA GLY A 44 -1.60 -6.00 5.90
C GLY A 44 -2.92 -5.47 5.37
N ALA A 45 -3.38 -5.91 4.20
CA ALA A 45 -4.68 -5.54 3.66
C ALA A 45 -5.82 -5.97 4.59
N GLN A 46 -5.82 -7.23 5.06
CA GLN A 46 -6.80 -7.70 6.04
C GLN A 46 -6.75 -6.88 7.34
N MET A 47 -5.56 -6.68 7.89
CA MET A 47 -5.38 -5.87 9.11
C MET A 47 -5.88 -4.43 8.91
N SER A 48 -5.66 -3.85 7.73
CA SER A 48 -6.14 -2.50 7.40
C SER A 48 -7.67 -2.43 7.39
N ALA A 49 -8.35 -3.46 6.88
CA ALA A 49 -9.81 -3.56 6.91
C ALA A 49 -10.33 -3.62 8.35
N ASP A 50 -9.73 -4.47 9.19
CA ASP A 50 -10.09 -4.62 10.60
C ASP A 50 -9.86 -3.31 11.38
N ILE A 51 -8.77 -2.59 11.09
CA ILE A 51 -8.49 -1.27 11.67
C ILE A 51 -9.56 -0.25 11.24
N CYS A 52 -9.90 -0.20 9.95
CA CYS A 52 -10.92 0.72 9.43
C CYS A 52 -12.30 0.43 10.03
N GLU A 53 -12.65 -0.84 10.22
CA GLU A 53 -13.90 -1.27 10.86
C GLU A 53 -13.97 -0.80 12.31
N ARG A 54 -12.90 -1.03 13.09
CA ARG A 54 -12.81 -0.58 14.49
C ARG A 54 -12.95 0.94 14.62
N LEU A 55 -12.40 1.69 13.66
CA LEU A 55 -12.49 3.14 13.58
C LEU A 55 -13.82 3.64 12.99
N ARG A 56 -14.72 2.73 12.59
CA ARG A 56 -16.02 3.02 11.97
C ARG A 56 -15.89 3.93 10.73
N MET A 57 -14.86 3.70 9.93
CA MET A 57 -14.65 4.46 8.71
C MET A 57 -15.76 4.19 7.68
N PRO A 58 -16.10 5.17 6.81
CA PRO A 58 -17.01 4.94 5.72
C PRO A 58 -16.54 3.77 4.84
N ARG A 59 -17.47 2.87 4.47
CA ARG A 59 -17.15 1.65 3.71
C ARG A 59 -16.34 1.91 2.44
N ALA A 60 -16.63 3.00 1.73
CA ALA A 60 -15.90 3.39 0.54
C ALA A 60 -14.43 3.73 0.83
N GLN A 61 -14.15 4.43 1.94
CA GLN A 61 -12.79 4.74 2.37
C GLN A 61 -12.05 3.50 2.84
N ALA A 62 -12.70 2.67 3.67
CA ALA A 62 -12.13 1.41 4.14
C ALA A 62 -11.74 0.48 2.98
N SER A 63 -12.63 0.35 1.98
CA SER A 63 -12.37 -0.43 0.78
C SER A 63 -11.22 0.15 -0.04
N ARG A 64 -11.13 1.49 -0.18
CA ARG A 64 -10.01 2.13 -0.88
C ARG A 64 -8.68 1.87 -0.16
N ILE A 65 -8.65 2.05 1.17
CA ILE A 65 -7.44 1.82 1.99
C ILE A 65 -6.98 0.37 1.86
N HIS A 66 -7.91 -0.59 1.96
CA HIS A 66 -7.63 -1.99 1.72
C HIS A 66 -6.95 -2.23 0.36
N GLU A 67 -7.50 -1.68 -0.72
CA GLU A 67 -6.91 -1.84 -2.06
C GLU A 67 -5.52 -1.19 -2.18
N LEU A 68 -5.31 -0.03 -1.56
CA LEU A 68 -3.99 0.62 -1.54
C LEU A 68 -2.95 -0.26 -0.84
N VAL A 69 -3.28 -0.79 0.35
CA VAL A 69 -2.39 -1.68 1.11
C VAL A 69 -2.18 -3.00 0.36
N ALA A 70 -3.23 -3.61 -0.20
CA ALA A 70 -3.11 -4.87 -0.93
C ALA A 70 -2.23 -4.79 -2.19
N ASN A 71 -2.14 -3.60 -2.81
CA ASN A 71 -1.45 -3.41 -4.08
C ASN A 71 -0.16 -2.59 -3.97
N HIS A 72 0.29 -2.20 -2.78
CA HIS A 72 1.43 -1.27 -2.64
C HIS A 72 2.73 -1.80 -3.26
N MET A 73 2.96 -3.12 -3.21
CA MET A 73 4.15 -3.77 -3.81
C MET A 73 4.06 -3.98 -5.32
N ARG A 74 2.91 -3.72 -5.93
CA ARG A 74 2.63 -4.08 -7.33
C ARG A 74 3.53 -3.34 -8.32
N PHE A 75 4.00 -2.14 -7.98
CA PHE A 75 4.93 -1.36 -8.81
C PHE A 75 6.28 -2.04 -9.01
N MET A 76 6.77 -2.83 -8.05
CA MET A 76 8.04 -3.56 -8.19
C MET A 76 8.04 -4.60 -9.33
N HIS A 77 6.88 -4.89 -9.89
CA HIS A 77 6.70 -5.90 -10.93
C HIS A 77 6.34 -5.33 -12.30
N VAL A 78 6.20 -4.00 -12.45
CA VAL A 78 5.66 -3.37 -13.68
C VAL A 78 6.46 -3.73 -14.93
N GLU A 79 7.79 -3.73 -14.84
CA GLU A 79 8.68 -4.09 -15.96
C GLU A 79 8.52 -5.54 -16.42
N LYS A 80 8.02 -6.42 -15.54
CA LYS A 80 7.81 -7.84 -15.80
C LYS A 80 6.36 -8.18 -16.13
N MET A 81 5.46 -7.20 -16.15
CA MET A 81 4.05 -7.45 -16.45
C MET A 81 3.82 -7.65 -17.95
N ARG A 82 2.94 -8.60 -18.29
CA ARG A 82 2.36 -8.67 -19.64
C ARG A 82 1.58 -7.38 -19.92
N GLU A 83 1.63 -6.90 -21.16
CA GLU A 83 1.02 -5.62 -21.57
C GLU A 83 -0.45 -5.49 -21.17
N ALA A 84 -1.26 -6.55 -21.35
CA ALA A 84 -2.67 -6.55 -20.94
C ALA A 84 -2.87 -6.34 -19.43
N ARG A 85 -1.97 -6.89 -18.60
CA ARG A 85 -2.00 -6.72 -17.14
C ARG A 85 -1.57 -5.31 -16.74
N LEU A 86 -0.54 -4.78 -17.39
CA LEU A 86 -0.10 -3.39 -17.19
C LEU A 86 -1.21 -2.41 -17.56
N LYS A 87 -1.82 -2.56 -18.74
CA LYS A 87 -2.96 -1.73 -19.17
C LYS A 87 -4.12 -1.76 -18.18
N ARG A 88 -4.42 -2.92 -17.59
CA ARG A 88 -5.45 -3.01 -16.54
C ARG A 88 -5.03 -2.27 -15.26
N PHE A 89 -3.78 -2.42 -14.85
CA PHE A 89 -3.25 -1.74 -13.66
C PHE A 89 -3.28 -0.22 -13.79
N LEU A 90 -2.88 0.31 -14.96
CA LEU A 90 -2.93 1.76 -15.24
C LEU A 90 -4.37 2.33 -15.32
N ARG A 91 -5.39 1.48 -15.42
CA ARG A 91 -6.81 1.86 -15.49
C ARG A 91 -7.54 1.71 -14.16
N GLU A 92 -6.85 1.33 -13.09
CA GLU A 92 -7.46 1.27 -11.76
C GLU A 92 -8.00 2.66 -11.39
N PRO A 93 -9.23 2.79 -10.86
CA PRO A 93 -9.83 4.09 -10.53
C PRO A 93 -9.07 4.92 -9.48
N TYR A 94 -8.02 4.35 -8.89
CA TYR A 94 -7.20 4.88 -7.80
C TYR A 94 -5.72 4.77 -8.11
N PHE A 95 -5.39 4.66 -9.40
CA PHE A 95 -4.02 4.57 -9.86
C PHE A 95 -3.15 5.72 -9.36
N GLU A 96 -3.67 6.96 -9.32
CA GLU A 96 -2.93 8.11 -8.79
C GLU A 96 -2.54 7.94 -7.32
N GLU A 97 -3.44 7.43 -6.48
CA GLU A 97 -3.13 7.14 -5.08
C GLU A 97 -2.11 6.00 -4.94
N LEU A 98 -2.20 4.97 -5.78
CA LEU A 98 -1.22 3.88 -5.81
C LEU A 98 0.17 4.39 -6.21
N LEU A 99 0.24 5.21 -7.26
CA LEU A 99 1.49 5.78 -7.76
C LEU A 99 2.15 6.66 -6.72
N GLU A 100 1.37 7.52 -6.07
CA GLU A 100 1.88 8.42 -5.04
C GLU A 100 2.32 7.66 -3.78
N LEU A 101 1.57 6.63 -3.36
CA LEU A 101 1.98 5.75 -2.25
C LEU A 101 3.34 5.11 -2.57
N HIS A 102 3.51 4.54 -3.77
CA HIS A 102 4.78 3.94 -4.18
C HIS A 102 5.93 4.96 -4.23
N ARG A 103 5.68 6.18 -4.72
CA ARG A 103 6.67 7.26 -4.73
C ARG A 103 7.15 7.59 -3.32
N VAL A 104 6.22 7.73 -2.37
CA VAL A 104 6.54 8.05 -0.97
C VAL A 104 7.29 6.90 -0.29
N ASP A 105 6.89 5.66 -0.53
CA ASP A 105 7.55 4.45 0.00
C ASP A 105 9.00 4.34 -0.51
N CYS A 106 9.23 4.51 -1.82
CA CYS A 106 10.57 4.53 -2.41
C CYS A 106 11.47 5.62 -1.77
N LEU A 107 10.92 6.82 -1.53
CA LEU A 107 11.65 7.92 -0.90
C LEU A 107 11.92 7.69 0.59
N ALA A 108 11.08 6.91 1.28
CA ALA A 108 11.26 6.56 2.68
C ALA A 108 12.27 5.42 2.88
N SER A 109 12.40 4.54 1.88
CA SER A 109 13.30 3.38 1.91
C SER A 109 14.77 3.71 1.63
N HIS A 110 15.07 4.88 1.04
CA HIS A 110 16.43 5.33 0.69
C HIS A 110 16.85 6.56 1.51
N GLY A 111 16.80 6.44 2.85
CA GLY A 111 17.30 7.46 3.77
C GLY A 111 18.81 7.63 3.73
#